data_AF-A0A0U5IN27-F1
#
_entry.id   AF-A0A0U5IN27-F1
#
_cell.length_a   1.000
_cell.length_b   1.000
_cell.length_c   1.000
_cell.angle_alpha   90.00
_cell.angle_beta   90.00
_cell.angle_gamma   90.00
#
_symmetry.space_group_name_H-M   'P 1'
#
loop_
_entity.id
_entity.type
_entity.pdbx_description
1 polymer ?
#
loop_
_entity_poly.entity_id
_entity_poly.type
_entity_poly.pdbx_seq_one_letter_code
_entity_poly.pdbx_strand_id
1 'polypeptide(L)'
;MPNLTHIPLKLTYRTGRDDLVHDFFVPCLETSVLYRRAAGYFTSAGLALAARGVASLALRRGHMRLVVSPHLEPDDCAALERAQENPAAVLRTIAARSLSEIEDALIKDRLNALAWLAAAGLLEIKLAMRVNHQGGYARGLFHAKTGVFSDDSGNHVSFSGSANETAGGLVENFEHLDVFRSWQDSEGRVQAAIDDFESLWSGSVPGLRILDFSQVGRDLLERYRNPDQPPPGIDPNEVRETGPGSTFAPPPGLDLRPYQKAAIRAWSKAGGRGVFAMAAGAGKTITALVLASKVAERNRPIVVIIVCPFINLCRHWLREIAPFGVDAIPCFEGR
;
A
#
# COMPACT_ATOMS: atom_id res chain seq x y z
N MET A 1 5.81 32.62 15.06
CA MET A 1 6.59 31.38 15.01
C MET A 1 6.75 30.98 13.56
N PRO A 2 7.79 30.24 13.17
CA PRO A 2 7.85 29.65 11.82
C PRO A 2 6.61 28.78 11.60
N ASN A 3 6.06 28.87 10.39
CA ASN A 3 4.85 28.16 9.93
C ASN A 3 5.13 27.55 8.54
N LEU A 4 4.22 26.74 8.00
CA LEU A 4 4.49 25.92 6.81
C LEU A 4 4.86 26.74 5.56
N THR A 5 4.45 28.02 5.49
CA THR A 5 4.74 28.90 4.36
C THR A 5 6.20 29.34 4.26
N HIS A 6 6.96 29.22 5.37
CA HIS A 6 8.38 29.54 5.41
C HIS A 6 9.28 28.39 4.93
N ILE A 7 8.72 27.20 4.73
CA ILE A 7 9.47 26.04 4.24
C ILE A 7 9.58 26.16 2.71
N PRO A 8 10.79 26.08 2.12
CA PRO A 8 10.98 26.17 0.67
C PRO A 8 10.58 24.86 -0.04
N LEU A 9 9.28 24.55 -0.03
CA LEU A 9 8.75 23.29 -0.55
C LEU A 9 8.77 23.24 -2.08
N LYS A 10 9.31 22.14 -2.62
CA LYS A 10 9.22 21.77 -4.04
C LYS A 10 7.80 21.29 -4.39
N LEU A 11 7.43 21.38 -5.66
CA LEU A 11 6.17 20.79 -6.17
C LEU A 11 6.20 19.26 -6.13
N THR A 12 7.37 18.68 -6.32
CA THR A 12 7.58 17.24 -6.31
C THR A 12 8.88 16.86 -5.64
N TYR A 13 8.88 15.71 -4.98
CA TYR A 13 10.06 15.09 -4.37
C TYR A 13 10.21 13.67 -4.89
N ARG A 14 11.44 13.24 -5.19
CA ARG A 14 11.70 11.93 -5.74
C ARG A 14 12.99 11.31 -5.20
N THR A 15 12.92 10.04 -4.80
CA THR A 15 14.12 9.29 -4.42
C THR A 15 15.16 9.31 -5.53
N GLY A 16 16.43 9.42 -5.17
CA GLY A 16 17.55 9.55 -6.12
C GLY A 16 17.85 10.99 -6.53
N ARG A 17 16.94 11.94 -6.29
CA ARG A 17 17.21 13.38 -6.40
C ARG A 17 17.07 14.11 -5.06
N ASP A 18 16.08 13.72 -4.27
CA ASP A 18 15.69 14.38 -3.03
C ASP A 18 15.70 13.36 -1.87
N ASP A 19 15.95 13.84 -0.65
CA ASP A 19 15.77 13.04 0.56
C ASP A 19 14.35 13.29 1.09
N LEU A 20 13.45 12.32 0.93
CA LEU A 20 12.05 12.51 1.33
C LEU A 20 11.92 12.83 2.82
N VAL A 21 12.75 12.23 3.66
CA VAL A 21 12.69 12.40 5.11
C VAL A 21 13.20 13.80 5.49
N HIS A 22 14.41 14.13 5.09
CA HIS A 22 15.07 15.37 5.52
C HIS A 22 14.60 16.61 4.76
N ASP A 23 14.26 16.48 3.47
CA ASP A 23 13.84 17.61 2.64
C ASP A 23 12.34 17.90 2.74
N PHE A 24 11.52 16.92 3.12
CA PHE A 24 10.06 17.05 3.12
C PHE A 24 9.39 16.70 4.45
N PHE A 25 9.51 15.47 4.95
CA PHE A 25 8.75 15.05 6.14
C PHE A 25 9.18 15.78 7.41
N VAL A 26 10.49 15.82 7.71
CA VAL A 26 11.01 16.45 8.94
C VAL A 26 10.65 17.95 9.00
N PRO A 27 10.92 18.78 7.98
CA PRO A 27 10.57 20.20 8.02
C PRO A 27 9.06 20.44 8.21
N CYS A 28 8.22 19.65 7.52
CA CYS A 28 6.77 19.75 7.65
C CYS A 28 6.29 19.36 9.05
N LEU A 29 6.78 18.26 9.60
CA LEU A 29 6.42 17.77 10.94
C LEU A 29 6.85 18.73 12.04
N GLU A 30 8.06 19.30 11.97
CA GLU A 30 8.58 20.26 12.96
C GLU A 30 7.76 21.55 13.07
N THR A 31 7.01 21.86 12.00
CA THR A 31 6.24 23.10 11.85
C THR A 31 4.73 22.87 12.01
N SER A 32 4.29 21.62 12.08
CA SER A 32 2.88 21.25 12.16
C SER A 32 2.40 21.09 13.60
N VAL A 33 1.09 21.22 13.79
CA VAL A 33 0.35 20.81 14.99
C VAL A 33 -0.57 19.61 14.73
N LEU A 34 -0.78 19.26 13.46
CA LEU A 34 -1.57 18.08 13.09
C LEU A 34 -0.99 17.43 11.83
N TYR A 35 -0.71 16.14 11.92
CA TYR A 35 -0.34 15.28 10.79
C TYR A 35 -1.44 14.24 10.55
N ARG A 36 -2.08 14.31 9.38
CA ARG A 36 -3.07 13.35 8.91
C ARG A 36 -2.43 12.46 7.87
N ARG A 37 -2.55 11.14 8.00
CA ARG A 37 -1.90 10.20 7.09
C ARG A 37 -2.79 9.01 6.79
N ALA A 38 -3.08 8.82 5.52
CA ALA A 38 -3.72 7.63 4.99
C ALA A 38 -2.67 6.81 4.25
N ALA A 39 -2.30 5.65 4.81
CA ALA A 39 -1.24 4.81 4.28
C ALA A 39 -1.72 3.37 4.11
N GLY A 40 -1.20 2.67 3.10
CA GLY A 40 -1.50 1.25 2.94
C GLY A 40 -0.85 0.43 4.05
N TYR A 41 0.41 0.72 4.31
CA TYR A 41 1.22 0.06 5.33
C TYR A 41 1.84 1.09 6.25
N PHE A 42 2.01 0.70 7.50
CA PHE A 42 2.66 1.48 8.54
C PHE A 42 3.52 0.57 9.39
N THR A 43 4.72 1.03 9.73
CA THR A 43 5.57 0.38 10.73
C THR A 43 6.20 1.43 11.65
N SER A 44 6.45 1.07 12.91
CA SER A 44 7.18 1.96 13.83
C SER A 44 8.57 2.34 13.34
N ALA A 45 9.18 1.49 12.50
CA ALA A 45 10.46 1.78 11.85
C ALA A 45 10.36 2.98 10.89
N GLY A 46 9.22 3.17 10.20
CA GLY A 46 8.98 4.36 9.38
C GLY A 46 8.96 5.64 10.22
N LEU A 47 8.26 5.63 11.37
CA LEU A 47 8.26 6.77 12.30
C LEU A 47 9.67 7.10 12.82
N ALA A 48 10.48 6.08 13.10
CA ALA A 48 11.84 6.27 13.60
C ALA A 48 12.75 6.99 12.59
N LEU A 49 12.49 6.87 11.28
CA LEU A 49 13.24 7.60 10.26
C LEU A 49 12.95 9.10 10.29
N ALA A 50 11.69 9.48 10.53
CA ALA A 50 11.27 10.86 10.74
C ALA A 50 11.26 11.27 12.22
N ALA A 51 12.04 10.58 13.08
CA ALA A 51 11.96 10.69 14.53
C ALA A 51 12.04 12.12 15.04
N ARG A 52 12.95 12.93 14.48
CA ARG A 52 13.10 14.34 14.83
C ARG A 52 11.82 15.14 14.60
N GLY A 53 11.19 14.97 13.44
CA GLY A 53 9.94 15.62 13.09
C GLY A 53 8.81 15.20 14.02
N VAL A 54 8.68 13.88 14.27
CA VAL A 54 7.67 13.33 15.17
C VAL A 54 7.87 13.81 16.62
N ALA A 55 9.12 13.85 17.09
CA ALA A 55 9.49 14.35 18.40
C ALA A 55 9.13 15.84 18.57
N SER A 56 9.39 16.65 17.54
CA SER A 56 9.02 18.06 17.53
C SER A 56 7.51 18.25 17.55
N LEU A 57 6.76 17.51 16.73
CA LEU A 57 5.30 17.50 16.73
C LEU A 57 4.76 17.16 18.13
N ALA A 58 5.28 16.10 18.76
CA ALA A 58 4.91 15.68 20.10
C ALA A 58 5.20 16.74 21.17
N LEU A 59 6.38 17.36 21.13
CA LEU A 59 6.79 18.40 22.08
C LEU A 59 5.89 19.64 22.00
N ARG A 60 5.39 19.95 20.80
CA ARG A 60 4.42 21.03 20.55
C ARG A 60 2.98 20.63 20.87
N ARG A 61 2.77 19.43 21.44
CA ARG A 61 1.44 18.82 21.69
C ARG A 61 0.60 18.71 20.42
N GLY A 62 1.25 18.57 19.27
CA GLY A 62 0.59 18.26 18.03
C GLY A 62 0.11 16.81 18.00
N HIS A 63 -0.85 16.54 17.12
CA HIS A 63 -1.49 15.24 17.00
C HIS A 63 -1.15 14.57 15.67
N MET A 64 -1.09 13.25 15.70
CA MET A 64 -0.93 12.40 14.52
C MET A 64 -2.13 11.48 14.39
N ARG A 65 -2.76 11.49 13.22
CA ARG A 65 -3.92 10.67 12.89
C ARG A 65 -3.59 9.77 11.71
N LEU A 66 -3.54 8.47 11.97
CA LEU A 66 -3.19 7.47 10.97
C LEU A 66 -4.40 6.61 10.62
N VAL A 67 -4.71 6.48 9.33
CA VAL A 67 -5.62 5.45 8.82
C VAL A 67 -4.83 4.48 7.97
N VAL A 68 -4.81 3.22 8.37
CA VAL A 68 -3.95 2.19 7.76
C VAL A 68 -4.70 0.90 7.46
N SER A 69 -4.20 0.07 6.55
CA SER A 69 -4.73 -1.31 6.45
C SER A 69 -4.44 -2.09 7.74
N PRO A 70 -5.21 -3.16 8.04
CA PRO A 70 -4.95 -4.06 9.17
C PRO A 70 -3.72 -4.96 8.94
N HIS A 71 -2.59 -4.36 8.56
CA HIS A 71 -1.32 -5.01 8.29
C HIS A 71 -0.21 -4.30 9.08
N LEU A 72 -0.22 -4.54 10.38
CA LEU A 72 0.75 -4.03 11.34
C LEU A 72 1.69 -5.17 11.76
N GLU A 73 2.95 -4.83 12.08
CA GLU A 73 3.90 -5.79 12.63
C GLU A 73 3.44 -6.27 14.03
N PRO A 74 3.74 -7.53 14.43
CA PRO A 74 3.26 -8.06 15.71
C PRO A 74 3.74 -7.22 16.90
N ASP A 75 4.99 -6.76 16.84
CA ASP A 75 5.61 -5.96 17.89
C ASP A 75 4.98 -4.56 17.98
N ASP A 76 4.61 -3.96 16.84
CA ASP A 76 3.88 -2.69 16.78
C ASP A 76 2.49 -2.83 17.41
N CYS A 77 1.78 -3.93 17.11
CA CYS A 77 0.49 -4.23 17.74
C CYS A 77 0.63 -4.35 19.26
N ALA A 78 1.61 -5.12 19.73
CA ALA A 78 1.82 -5.33 21.17
C ALA A 78 2.15 -4.03 21.91
N ALA A 79 2.93 -3.13 21.27
CA ALA A 79 3.22 -1.81 21.81
C ALA A 79 1.96 -0.94 21.96
N LEU A 80 1.10 -0.91 20.94
CA LEU A 80 -0.14 -0.14 20.94
C LEU A 80 -1.17 -0.71 21.94
N GLU A 81 -1.29 -2.04 22.03
CA GLU A 81 -2.16 -2.70 23.01
C GLU A 81 -1.72 -2.37 24.45
N ARG A 82 -0.42 -2.43 24.74
CA ARG A 82 0.11 -2.04 26.05
C ARG A 82 -0.24 -0.60 26.43
N ALA A 83 -0.22 0.31 25.45
CA ALA A 83 -0.62 1.71 25.66
C ALA A 83 -2.08 1.86 26.07
N GLN A 84 -2.95 0.99 25.56
CA GLN A 84 -4.37 0.95 25.91
C GLN A 84 -4.64 0.26 27.25
N GLU A 85 -3.98 -0.87 27.52
CA GLU A 85 -4.20 -1.66 28.73
C GLU A 85 -3.68 -0.96 29.98
N ASN A 86 -2.55 -0.25 29.89
CA ASN A 86 -1.92 0.40 31.02
C ASN A 86 -1.29 1.76 30.65
N PRO A 87 -2.10 2.76 30.26
CA PRO A 87 -1.60 4.07 29.82
C PRO A 87 -0.78 4.76 30.91
N ALA A 88 -1.18 4.65 32.18
CA ALA A 88 -0.47 5.28 33.29
C ALA A 88 0.96 4.75 33.47
N ALA A 89 1.20 3.45 33.25
CA ALA A 89 2.54 2.88 33.31
C ALA A 89 3.38 3.32 32.10
N VAL A 90 2.82 3.29 30.89
CA VAL A 90 3.51 3.71 29.67
C VAL A 90 3.89 5.19 29.75
N LEU A 91 2.99 6.06 30.20
CA LEU A 91 3.27 7.48 30.39
C LEU A 91 4.39 7.77 31.40
N ARG A 92 4.65 6.86 32.34
CA ARG A 92 5.78 6.97 33.28
C ARG A 92 7.11 6.53 32.67
N THR A 93 7.10 5.65 31.67
CA THR A 93 8.34 5.12 31.05
C THR A 93 9.11 6.15 30.24
N ILE A 94 8.41 7.10 29.62
CA ILE A 94 9.03 8.23 28.93
C ILE A 94 8.63 9.49 29.68
N ALA A 95 9.48 9.88 30.63
CA ALA A 95 9.40 11.17 31.32
C ALA A 95 10.05 12.28 30.49
N ALA A 96 10.04 12.15 29.15
CA ALA A 96 10.86 12.98 28.27
C ALA A 96 10.40 14.45 28.34
N ARG A 97 11.35 15.34 28.66
CA ARG A 97 11.12 16.79 28.79
C ARG A 97 11.78 17.59 27.67
N SER A 98 12.49 16.94 26.77
CA SER A 98 13.25 17.58 25.70
C SER A 98 13.05 16.88 24.36
N LEU A 99 13.30 17.62 23.27
CA LEU A 99 13.23 17.12 21.89
C LEU A 99 14.15 15.91 21.69
N SER A 100 15.40 16.00 22.16
CA SER A 100 16.41 14.95 21.99
C SER A 100 16.05 13.65 22.70
N GLU A 101 15.37 13.72 23.86
CA GLU A 101 14.93 12.52 24.57
C GLU A 101 13.84 11.75 23.82
N ILE A 102 12.88 12.47 23.22
CA ILE A 102 11.81 11.85 22.43
C ILE A 102 12.38 11.29 21.12
N GLU A 103 13.25 12.05 20.45
CA GLU A 103 13.95 11.60 19.24
C GLU A 103 14.79 10.35 19.51
N ASP A 104 15.60 10.34 20.56
CA ASP A 104 16.38 9.18 20.97
C ASP A 104 15.50 7.98 21.29
N ALA A 105 14.36 8.19 21.97
CA ALA A 105 13.42 7.12 22.27
C ALA A 105 12.82 6.52 20.99
N LEU A 106 12.44 7.36 20.01
CA LEU A 106 11.91 6.91 18.72
C LEU A 106 12.94 6.09 17.93
N ILE A 107 14.24 6.41 18.06
CA ILE A 107 15.31 5.69 17.36
C ILE A 107 15.72 4.41 18.10
N LYS A 108 15.95 4.49 19.42
CA LYS A 108 16.54 3.42 20.24
C LYS A 108 15.51 2.42 20.77
N ASP A 109 14.31 2.89 21.08
CA ASP A 109 13.21 2.10 21.64
C ASP A 109 11.87 2.49 21.00
N ARG A 110 11.82 2.34 19.68
CA ARG A 110 10.69 2.77 18.84
C ARG A 110 9.35 2.22 19.31
N LEU A 111 9.31 0.99 19.84
CA LEU A 111 8.09 0.34 20.31
C LEU A 111 7.58 1.02 21.59
N ASN A 112 8.48 1.35 22.52
CA ASN A 112 8.10 2.08 23.71
C ASN A 112 7.68 3.52 23.39
N ALA A 113 8.37 4.17 22.45
CA ALA A 113 8.00 5.49 21.96
C ALA A 113 6.63 5.50 21.27
N LEU A 114 6.35 4.50 20.43
CA LEU A 114 5.04 4.32 19.78
C LEU A 114 3.92 4.19 20.82
N ALA A 115 4.12 3.30 21.80
CA ALA A 115 3.17 3.10 22.88
C ALA A 115 2.94 4.40 23.68
N TRP A 116 3.99 5.15 23.95
CA TRP A 116 3.90 6.41 24.67
C TRP A 116 3.15 7.49 23.88
N LEU A 117 3.43 7.65 22.59
CA LEU A 117 2.70 8.58 21.72
C LEU A 117 1.20 8.26 21.73
N ALA A 118 0.84 6.98 21.66
CA ALA A 118 -0.55 6.53 21.73
C ALA A 118 -1.17 6.79 23.11
N ALA A 119 -0.50 6.41 24.20
CA ALA A 119 -0.98 6.63 25.57
C ALA A 119 -1.12 8.12 25.93
N ALA A 120 -0.29 8.99 25.33
CA ALA A 120 -0.34 10.43 25.50
C ALA A 120 -1.44 11.11 24.66
N GLY A 121 -2.14 10.36 23.80
CA GLY A 121 -3.13 10.90 22.86
C GLY A 121 -2.52 11.74 21.74
N LEU A 122 -1.21 11.63 21.52
CA LEU A 122 -0.48 12.32 20.45
C LEU A 122 -0.50 11.51 19.14
N LEU A 123 -0.78 10.21 19.22
CA LEU A 123 -0.95 9.32 18.07
C LEU A 123 -2.28 8.57 18.19
N GLU A 124 -3.12 8.71 17.18
CA GLU A 124 -4.36 7.97 17.02
C GLU A 124 -4.28 7.12 15.74
N ILE A 125 -4.62 5.84 15.84
CA ILE A 125 -4.59 4.89 14.72
C ILE A 125 -5.98 4.29 14.51
N LYS A 126 -6.44 4.33 13.26
CA LYS A 126 -7.64 3.62 12.80
C LYS A 126 -7.27 2.64 11.69
N LEU A 127 -7.98 1.52 11.65
CA LEU A 127 -7.82 0.49 10.64
C LEU A 127 -8.94 0.59 9.60
N ALA A 128 -8.56 0.64 8.32
CA ALA A 128 -9.47 0.61 7.19
C ALA A 128 -9.56 -0.78 6.59
N MET A 129 -10.76 -1.36 6.67
CA MET A 129 -11.08 -2.66 6.08
C MET A 129 -12.06 -2.48 4.94
N ARG A 130 -11.83 -3.17 3.82
CA ARG A 130 -12.80 -3.20 2.73
C ARG A 130 -14.03 -3.99 3.14
N VAL A 131 -15.20 -3.49 2.73
CA VAL A 131 -16.48 -4.19 2.86
C VAL A 131 -17.17 -4.31 1.50
N ASN A 132 -17.94 -5.38 1.34
CA ASN A 132 -18.79 -5.59 0.18
C ASN A 132 -20.14 -4.87 0.35
N HIS A 133 -20.98 -4.89 -0.68
CA HIS A 133 -22.30 -4.25 -0.67
C HIS A 133 -23.27 -4.82 0.39
N GLN A 134 -22.99 -6.01 0.93
CA GLN A 134 -23.77 -6.65 1.99
C GLN A 134 -23.24 -6.34 3.39
N GLY A 135 -22.20 -5.51 3.52
CA GLY A 135 -21.58 -5.13 4.79
C GLY A 135 -20.65 -6.20 5.39
N GLY A 136 -20.39 -7.29 4.66
CA GLY A 136 -19.37 -8.28 4.98
C GLY A 136 -17.98 -7.79 4.58
N TYR A 137 -16.93 -8.31 5.21
CA TYR A 137 -15.57 -7.98 4.83
C TYR A 137 -15.25 -8.47 3.42
N ALA A 138 -14.54 -7.64 2.66
CA ALA A 138 -14.13 -7.96 1.30
C ALA A 138 -12.61 -8.13 1.23
N ARG A 139 -12.16 -8.92 0.24
CA ARG A 139 -10.73 -9.00 -0.12
C ARG A 139 -10.21 -7.68 -0.67
N GLY A 140 -8.90 -7.49 -0.65
CA GLY A 140 -8.23 -6.28 -1.12
C GLY A 140 -7.94 -5.30 0.01
N LEU A 141 -6.90 -4.50 -0.18
CA LEU A 141 -6.34 -3.64 0.86
C LEU A 141 -6.73 -2.18 0.65
N PHE A 142 -6.87 -1.46 1.75
CA PHE A 142 -6.82 0.00 1.73
C PHE A 142 -5.39 0.42 1.39
N HIS A 143 -5.17 1.05 0.23
CA HIS A 143 -3.82 1.28 -0.30
C HIS A 143 -3.53 2.75 -0.66
N ALA A 144 -4.17 3.69 0.05
CA ALA A 144 -3.88 5.11 -0.05
C ALA A 144 -2.44 5.43 0.41
N LYS A 145 -1.88 6.53 -0.09
CA LYS A 145 -0.57 7.10 0.29
C LYS A 145 -0.65 8.61 0.27
N THR A 146 -1.64 9.16 0.97
CA THR A 146 -1.87 10.59 1.04
C THR A 146 -1.62 11.09 2.45
N GLY A 147 -1.29 12.37 2.59
CA GLY A 147 -1.16 12.98 3.89
C GLY A 147 -1.34 14.48 3.84
N VAL A 148 -1.62 15.06 5.01
CA VAL A 148 -1.81 16.48 5.20
C VAL A 148 -1.11 16.91 6.49
N PHE A 149 -0.24 17.90 6.35
CA PHE A 149 0.35 18.67 7.44
C PHE A 149 -0.47 19.93 7.66
N SER A 150 -0.74 20.27 8.91
CA SER A 150 -1.43 21.50 9.30
C SER A 150 -0.67 22.22 10.41
N ASP A 151 -0.42 23.51 10.23
CA ASP A 151 0.18 24.36 11.26
C ASP A 151 -0.86 25.10 12.12
N ASP A 152 -0.38 25.82 13.12
CA ASP A 152 -1.19 26.63 14.05
C ASP A 152 -1.78 27.89 13.43
N SER A 153 -1.32 28.26 12.23
CA SER A 153 -1.72 29.45 11.50
C SER A 153 -2.79 29.15 10.45
N GLY A 154 -3.27 27.89 10.37
CA GLY A 154 -4.28 27.45 9.42
C GLY A 154 -3.74 27.19 8.01
N ASN A 155 -2.41 27.09 7.82
CA ASN A 155 -1.84 26.66 6.55
C ASN A 155 -1.74 25.14 6.49
N HIS A 156 -1.84 24.62 5.27
CA HIS A 156 -1.84 23.18 5.03
C HIS A 156 -0.93 22.82 3.87
N VAL A 157 -0.25 21.69 4.01
CA VAL A 157 0.52 21.06 2.95
C VAL A 157 0.00 19.65 2.79
N SER A 158 -0.64 19.36 1.65
CA SER A 158 -1.05 18.00 1.31
C SER A 158 -0.05 17.37 0.36
N PHE A 159 0.03 16.05 0.41
CA PHE A 159 0.84 15.28 -0.51
C PHE A 159 0.19 13.96 -0.88
N SER A 160 0.52 13.48 -2.07
CA SER A 160 0.14 12.15 -2.57
C SER A 160 1.33 11.55 -3.31
N GLY A 161 1.43 10.22 -3.33
CA GLY A 161 2.57 9.59 -3.97
C GLY A 161 2.60 8.08 -3.82
N SER A 162 3.78 7.51 -4.01
CA SER A 162 4.01 6.06 -3.89
C SER A 162 4.48 5.63 -2.49
N ALA A 163 5.06 6.56 -1.72
CA ALA A 163 5.67 6.29 -0.40
C ALA A 163 4.63 5.88 0.66
N ASN A 164 4.82 4.71 1.27
CA ASN A 164 4.15 4.30 2.51
C ASN A 164 4.94 4.75 3.75
N GLU A 165 4.31 4.71 4.93
CA GLU A 165 4.93 5.09 6.22
C GLU A 165 5.74 3.92 6.82
N THR A 166 6.76 3.48 6.09
CA THR A 166 7.60 2.31 6.42
C THR A 166 9.06 2.64 6.17
N ALA A 167 9.99 1.86 6.74
CA ALA A 167 11.42 2.05 6.44
C ALA A 167 11.70 2.00 4.94
N GLY A 168 11.12 1.00 4.26
CA GLY A 168 11.17 0.87 2.81
C GLY A 168 10.61 2.10 2.09
N GLY A 169 9.38 2.52 2.42
CA GLY A 169 8.70 3.62 1.74
C GLY A 169 9.27 5.02 1.98
N LEU A 170 10.09 5.22 3.01
CA LEU A 170 10.69 6.53 3.31
C LEU A 170 12.17 6.65 2.89
N VAL A 171 12.92 5.54 2.85
CA VAL A 171 14.37 5.57 2.59
C VAL A 171 14.84 4.56 1.54
N GLU A 172 14.34 3.32 1.56
CA GLU A 172 14.94 2.24 0.74
C GLU A 172 14.35 2.16 -0.68
N ASN A 173 13.07 2.49 -0.83
CA ASN A 173 12.36 2.39 -2.10
C ASN A 173 12.58 3.61 -2.99
N PHE A 174 12.41 3.40 -4.29
CA PHE A 174 12.33 4.48 -5.25
C PHE A 174 10.91 5.07 -5.27
N GLU A 175 10.75 6.26 -4.70
CA GLU A 175 9.46 6.84 -4.39
C GLU A 175 9.29 8.24 -5.02
N HIS A 176 8.04 8.64 -5.23
CA HIS A 176 7.65 9.94 -5.77
C HIS A 176 6.52 10.55 -4.94
N LEU A 177 6.60 11.85 -4.67
CA LEU A 177 5.59 12.65 -3.98
C LEU A 177 5.24 13.89 -4.81
N ASP A 178 3.95 14.13 -4.98
CA ASP A 178 3.39 15.42 -5.41
C ASP A 178 2.92 16.21 -4.19
N VAL A 179 3.23 17.50 -4.15
CA VAL A 179 3.01 18.37 -3.00
C VAL A 179 2.14 19.56 -3.38
N PHE A 180 1.11 19.80 -2.58
CA PHE A 180 0.16 20.90 -2.75
C PHE A 180 0.14 21.77 -1.48
N ARG A 181 0.03 23.08 -1.66
CA ARG A 181 0.18 24.08 -0.59
C ARG A 181 -1.07 24.94 -0.56
N SER A 182 -1.72 25.07 0.58
CA SER A 182 -3.03 25.74 0.66
C SER A 182 -2.99 27.20 0.21
N TRP A 183 -1.84 27.87 0.36
CA TRP A 183 -1.63 29.26 -0.05
C TRP A 183 -1.33 29.43 -1.55
N GLN A 184 -1.23 28.34 -2.32
CA GLN A 184 -0.96 28.31 -3.76
C GLN A 184 -1.76 27.20 -4.45
N ASP A 185 -3.04 27.06 -4.12
CA ASP A 185 -3.90 25.97 -4.60
C ASP A 185 -5.27 26.48 -5.05
N SER A 186 -5.31 27.16 -6.19
CA SER A 186 -6.55 27.67 -6.78
C SER A 186 -7.54 26.58 -7.19
N GLU A 187 -7.06 25.34 -7.34
CA GLU A 187 -7.90 24.19 -7.71
C GLU A 187 -8.51 23.46 -6.49
N GLY A 188 -8.13 23.84 -5.27
CA GLY A 188 -8.71 23.29 -4.04
C GLY A 188 -8.31 21.84 -3.73
N ARG A 189 -7.17 21.36 -4.25
CA ARG A 189 -6.65 20.00 -4.01
C ARG A 189 -6.32 19.73 -2.54
N VAL A 190 -5.84 20.73 -1.81
CA VAL A 190 -5.49 20.64 -0.39
C VAL A 190 -6.76 20.49 0.45
N GLN A 191 -7.79 21.29 0.16
CA GLN A 191 -9.07 21.17 0.85
C GLN A 191 -9.73 19.81 0.56
N ALA A 192 -9.72 19.38 -0.71
CA ALA A 192 -10.22 18.05 -1.08
C ALA A 192 -9.49 16.92 -0.32
N ALA A 193 -8.16 17.00 -0.19
CA ALA A 193 -7.39 16.02 0.57
C ALA A 193 -7.73 15.99 2.07
N ILE A 194 -8.06 17.16 2.65
CA ILE A 194 -8.55 17.25 4.04
C ILE A 194 -9.93 16.61 4.15
N ASP A 195 -10.87 16.97 3.27
CA ASP A 195 -12.25 16.46 3.29
C ASP A 195 -12.29 14.94 3.09
N ASP A 196 -11.47 14.42 2.18
CA ASP A 196 -11.28 12.98 1.96
C ASP A 196 -10.76 12.29 3.21
N PHE A 197 -9.75 12.88 3.88
CA PHE A 197 -9.21 12.31 5.11
C PHE A 197 -10.23 12.34 6.26
N GLU A 198 -10.96 13.44 6.45
CA GLU A 198 -11.97 13.54 7.53
C GLU A 198 -13.15 12.60 7.27
N SER A 199 -13.55 12.41 6.00
CA SER A 199 -14.54 11.39 5.62
C SER A 199 -14.05 9.99 5.95
N LEU A 200 -12.79 9.70 5.64
CA LEU A 200 -12.15 8.44 6.02
C LEU A 200 -12.07 8.28 7.54
N TRP A 201 -11.65 9.31 8.26
CA TRP A 201 -11.46 9.28 9.71
C TRP A 201 -12.77 9.08 10.49
N SER A 202 -13.86 9.67 9.98
CA SER A 202 -15.21 9.54 10.51
C SER A 202 -15.93 8.26 10.09
N GLY A 203 -15.36 7.48 9.16
CA GLY A 203 -15.96 6.24 8.69
C GLY A 203 -17.12 6.41 7.72
N SER A 204 -17.21 7.56 7.03
CA SER A 204 -18.29 7.87 6.08
C SER A 204 -18.02 7.43 4.64
N VAL A 205 -16.83 6.87 4.36
CA VAL A 205 -16.43 6.42 3.01
C VAL A 205 -17.13 5.11 2.63
N PRO A 206 -17.93 5.08 1.54
CA PRO A 206 -18.56 3.85 1.07
C PRO A 206 -17.55 2.76 0.73
N GLY A 207 -17.87 1.52 1.09
CA GLY A 207 -17.01 0.36 0.82
C GLY A 207 -15.84 0.18 1.79
N LEU A 208 -15.72 1.04 2.80
CA LEU A 208 -14.77 0.89 3.91
C LEU A 208 -15.50 0.79 5.25
N ARG A 209 -14.97 -0.05 6.13
CA ARG A 209 -15.27 -0.03 7.57
C ARG A 209 -14.02 0.45 8.29
N ILE A 210 -14.17 1.54 9.04
CA ILE A 210 -13.10 2.18 9.78
C ILE A 210 -13.28 1.84 11.24
N LEU A 211 -12.30 1.19 11.85
CA LEU A 211 -12.30 0.81 13.26
C LEU A 211 -11.18 1.53 13.99
N ASP A 212 -11.46 1.99 15.21
CA ASP A 212 -10.39 2.43 16.10
C ASP A 212 -9.51 1.23 16.44
N PHE A 213 -8.18 1.38 16.43
CA PHE A 213 -7.26 0.27 16.73
C PHE A 213 -7.62 -0.42 18.06
N SER A 214 -8.05 0.35 19.04
CA SER A 214 -8.44 -0.13 20.37
C SER A 214 -9.64 -1.07 20.41
N GLN A 215 -10.44 -1.10 19.33
CA GLN A 215 -11.61 -1.96 19.19
C GLN A 215 -11.31 -3.23 18.38
N VAL A 216 -10.08 -3.38 17.88
CA VAL A 216 -9.68 -4.48 17.00
C VAL A 216 -8.97 -5.55 17.83
N GLY A 217 -9.56 -6.74 17.92
CA GLY A 217 -8.92 -7.88 18.58
C GLY A 217 -7.78 -8.48 17.77
N ARG A 218 -6.79 -9.09 18.45
CA ARG A 218 -5.65 -9.80 17.83
C ARG A 218 -6.09 -10.81 16.76
N ASP A 219 -7.14 -11.58 17.04
CA ASP A 219 -7.68 -12.57 16.11
C ASP A 219 -8.08 -11.95 14.77
N LEU A 220 -8.62 -10.72 14.77
CA LEU A 220 -9.02 -10.04 13.54
C LEU A 220 -7.77 -9.57 12.77
N LEU A 221 -6.77 -9.03 13.46
CA LEU A 221 -5.49 -8.62 12.86
C LEU A 221 -4.77 -9.82 12.24
N GLU A 222 -4.66 -10.94 12.95
CA GLU A 222 -4.01 -12.16 12.47
C GLU A 222 -4.68 -12.73 11.23
N ARG A 223 -6.02 -12.74 11.19
CA ARG A 223 -6.79 -13.20 10.02
C ARG A 223 -6.59 -12.32 8.78
N TYR A 224 -6.36 -11.01 8.96
CA TYR A 224 -6.01 -10.12 7.84
C TYR A 224 -4.56 -10.29 7.39
N ARG A 225 -3.67 -10.77 8.26
CA ARG A 225 -2.27 -11.06 7.94
C ARG A 225 -2.06 -12.41 7.28
N ASN A 226 -2.92 -13.39 7.57
CA ASN A 226 -2.82 -14.74 7.02
C ASN A 226 -3.81 -14.95 5.86
N PRO A 227 -3.34 -15.00 4.60
CA PRO A 227 -4.20 -15.27 3.44
C PRO A 227 -4.96 -16.61 3.53
N ASP A 228 -4.42 -17.57 4.29
CA ASP A 228 -4.96 -18.92 4.45
C ASP A 228 -6.03 -19.01 5.56
N GLN A 229 -6.21 -17.96 6.35
CA GLN A 229 -7.23 -17.87 7.41
C GLN A 229 -7.97 -16.52 7.36
N PRO A 230 -8.75 -16.25 6.31
CA PRO A 230 -9.43 -14.97 6.17
C PRO A 230 -10.52 -14.77 7.24
N PRO A 231 -10.89 -13.49 7.53
CA PRO A 231 -12.03 -13.17 8.39
C PRO A 231 -13.35 -13.82 7.91
N PRO A 232 -14.30 -14.13 8.82
CA PRO A 232 -15.60 -14.68 8.45
C PRO A 232 -16.31 -13.78 7.43
N GLY A 233 -16.83 -14.38 6.36
CA GLY A 233 -17.48 -13.68 5.25
C GLY A 233 -16.57 -13.29 4.09
N ILE A 234 -15.25 -13.52 4.19
CA ILE A 234 -14.33 -13.48 3.05
C ILE A 234 -14.18 -14.90 2.50
N ASP A 235 -14.72 -15.17 1.31
CA ASP A 235 -14.45 -16.41 0.59
C ASP A 235 -13.05 -16.32 -0.06
N PRO A 236 -12.10 -17.21 0.31
CA PRO A 236 -10.77 -17.21 -0.26
C PRO A 236 -10.70 -17.57 -1.77
N ASN A 237 -11.83 -17.92 -2.39
CA ASN A 237 -11.96 -18.17 -3.82
C ASN A 237 -12.78 -17.09 -4.55
N GLU A 238 -13.41 -16.15 -3.83
CA GLU A 238 -14.09 -15.00 -4.44
C GLU A 238 -13.12 -13.83 -4.63
N VAL A 239 -12.20 -13.95 -5.59
CA VAL A 239 -11.73 -12.76 -6.32
C VAL A 239 -12.57 -12.69 -7.58
N ARG A 240 -13.71 -12.00 -7.50
CA ARG A 240 -14.42 -11.57 -8.70
C ARG A 240 -14.00 -10.15 -9.00
N GLU A 241 -12.97 -9.99 -9.83
CA GLU A 241 -12.95 -8.79 -10.67
C GLU A 241 -14.27 -8.79 -11.45
N THR A 242 -14.96 -7.65 -11.47
CA THR A 242 -16.14 -7.46 -12.34
C THR A 242 -15.66 -7.38 -13.78
N GLY A 243 -15.26 -8.51 -14.32
CA GLY A 243 -15.15 -8.81 -15.73
C GLY A 243 -16.04 -10.01 -16.03
N PRO A 244 -16.60 -10.14 -17.24
CA PRO A 244 -17.28 -11.37 -17.64
C PRO A 244 -16.32 -12.53 -17.36
N GLY A 245 -16.77 -13.55 -16.62
CA GLY A 245 -15.94 -14.69 -16.22
C GLY A 245 -15.24 -15.30 -17.42
N SER A 246 -14.01 -14.86 -17.67
CA SER A 246 -13.30 -15.14 -18.89
C SER A 246 -12.48 -16.40 -18.60
N THR A 247 -12.96 -17.51 -19.15
CA THR A 247 -12.30 -18.79 -18.93
C THR A 247 -11.09 -18.81 -19.82
N PHE A 248 -9.88 -18.71 -19.24
CA PHE A 248 -8.65 -18.87 -20.01
C PHE A 248 -8.58 -20.29 -20.59
N ALA A 249 -9.04 -20.44 -21.83
CA ALA A 249 -9.22 -21.73 -22.49
C ALA A 249 -8.94 -21.62 -23.99
N PRO A 250 -8.50 -22.71 -24.64
CA PRO A 250 -8.37 -22.73 -26.09
C PRO A 250 -9.69 -22.40 -26.79
N PRO A 251 -9.69 -21.59 -27.88
CA PRO A 251 -10.90 -21.32 -28.63
C PRO A 251 -11.49 -22.61 -29.24
N PRO A 252 -12.83 -22.69 -29.41
CA PRO A 252 -13.47 -23.83 -30.05
C PRO A 252 -12.87 -24.13 -31.43
N GLY A 253 -12.58 -25.40 -31.71
CA GLY A 253 -12.02 -25.84 -33.00
C GLY A 253 -10.50 -25.72 -33.12
N LEU A 254 -9.79 -25.23 -32.11
CA LEU A 254 -8.33 -25.24 -32.10
C LEU A 254 -7.80 -26.65 -31.81
N ASP A 255 -7.20 -27.30 -32.82
CA ASP A 255 -6.45 -28.55 -32.62
C ASP A 255 -4.94 -28.33 -32.75
N LEU A 256 -4.20 -28.87 -31.77
CA LEU A 256 -2.74 -28.84 -31.77
C LEU A 256 -2.17 -29.94 -32.66
N ARG A 257 -1.14 -29.59 -33.42
CA ARG A 257 -0.35 -30.54 -34.20
C ARG A 257 0.35 -31.55 -33.28
N PRO A 258 0.68 -32.77 -33.76
CA PRO A 258 1.31 -33.81 -32.94
C PRO A 258 2.57 -33.36 -32.20
N TYR A 259 3.43 -32.56 -32.84
CA TYR A 259 4.65 -32.05 -32.21
C TYR A 259 4.39 -31.01 -31.11
N GLN A 260 3.33 -30.20 -31.22
CA GLN A 260 2.93 -29.24 -30.18
C GLN A 260 2.42 -30.00 -28.95
N LYS A 261 1.58 -31.03 -29.17
CA LYS A 261 1.13 -31.95 -28.13
C LYS A 261 2.31 -32.66 -27.45
N ALA A 262 3.30 -33.09 -28.23
CA ALA A 262 4.51 -33.73 -27.70
C ALA A 262 5.37 -32.77 -26.86
N ALA A 263 5.59 -31.54 -27.33
CA ALA A 263 6.33 -30.51 -26.61
C ALA A 263 5.70 -30.18 -25.25
N ILE A 264 4.37 -29.98 -25.21
CA ILE A 264 3.63 -29.74 -23.96
C ILE A 264 3.79 -30.91 -22.97
N ARG A 265 3.68 -32.15 -23.44
CA ARG A 265 3.90 -33.33 -22.58
C ARG A 265 5.33 -33.42 -22.06
N ALA A 266 6.32 -33.12 -22.90
CA ALA A 266 7.73 -33.14 -22.50
C ALA A 266 8.01 -32.09 -21.41
N TRP A 267 7.49 -30.88 -21.56
CA TRP A 267 7.61 -29.82 -20.57
C TRP A 267 6.95 -30.18 -19.23
N SER A 268 5.76 -30.80 -19.28
CA SER A 268 5.07 -31.27 -18.08
C SER A 268 5.87 -32.36 -17.36
N LYS A 269 6.47 -33.31 -18.10
CA LYS A 269 7.36 -34.34 -17.53
C LYS A 269 8.64 -33.75 -16.92
N ALA A 270 9.11 -32.61 -17.43
CA ALA A 270 10.27 -31.87 -16.90
C ALA A 270 9.94 -31.00 -15.67
N GLY A 271 8.80 -31.22 -15.02
CA GLY A 271 8.42 -30.46 -13.82
C GLY A 271 8.08 -29.01 -14.08
N GLY A 272 7.62 -28.67 -15.29
CA GLY A 272 7.21 -27.31 -15.63
C GLY A 272 8.36 -26.36 -15.94
N ARG A 273 9.51 -26.89 -16.38
CA ARG A 273 10.68 -26.10 -16.75
C ARG A 273 11.18 -26.53 -18.12
N GLY A 274 11.47 -25.55 -19.00
CA GLY A 274 12.07 -25.84 -20.31
C GLY A 274 11.84 -24.74 -21.35
N VAL A 275 12.51 -24.89 -22.49
CA VAL A 275 12.46 -23.97 -23.64
C VAL A 275 12.00 -24.75 -24.88
N PHE A 276 11.00 -24.22 -25.60
CA PHE A 276 10.56 -24.79 -26.88
C PHE A 276 11.34 -24.20 -28.05
N ALA A 277 12.29 -24.97 -28.59
CA ALA A 277 12.98 -24.63 -29.83
C ALA A 277 12.08 -24.96 -31.04
N MET A 278 11.42 -23.93 -31.59
CA MET A 278 10.41 -24.10 -32.65
C MET A 278 10.66 -23.13 -33.82
N ALA A 279 10.59 -23.65 -35.04
CA ALA A 279 10.74 -22.85 -36.27
C ALA A 279 9.66 -21.77 -36.41
N ALA A 280 9.94 -20.72 -37.19
CA ALA A 280 8.93 -19.73 -37.58
C ALA A 280 7.75 -20.42 -38.30
N GLY A 281 6.52 -19.95 -38.07
CA GLY A 281 5.31 -20.59 -38.63
C GLY A 281 4.91 -21.94 -37.99
N ALA A 282 5.69 -22.49 -37.05
CA ALA A 282 5.38 -23.76 -36.40
C ALA A 282 4.30 -23.66 -35.29
N GLY A 283 3.69 -22.49 -35.09
CA GLY A 283 2.65 -22.28 -34.07
C GLY A 283 3.19 -22.09 -32.64
N LYS A 284 4.32 -21.37 -32.49
CA LYS A 284 4.93 -21.07 -31.17
C LYS A 284 3.95 -20.43 -30.19
N THR A 285 3.29 -19.36 -30.63
CA THR A 285 2.37 -18.56 -29.81
C THR A 285 1.22 -19.42 -29.29
N ILE A 286 0.53 -20.12 -30.21
CA ILE A 286 -0.55 -21.04 -29.88
C ILE A 286 -0.10 -22.15 -28.91
N THR A 287 1.09 -22.73 -29.12
CA THR A 287 1.63 -23.77 -28.23
C THR A 287 1.82 -23.25 -26.81
N ALA A 288 2.35 -22.03 -26.67
CA ALA A 288 2.55 -21.38 -25.38
C ALA A 288 1.22 -21.04 -24.70
N LEU A 289 0.22 -20.54 -25.44
CA LEU A 289 -1.10 -20.19 -24.88
C LEU A 289 -1.88 -21.42 -24.43
N VAL A 290 -1.87 -22.52 -25.20
CA VAL A 290 -2.51 -23.78 -24.78
C VAL A 290 -1.77 -24.41 -23.59
N LEU A 291 -0.44 -24.28 -23.53
CA LEU A 291 0.29 -24.71 -22.35
C LEU A 291 -0.12 -23.89 -21.12
N ALA A 292 -0.14 -22.57 -21.25
CA ALA A 292 -0.49 -21.65 -20.17
C ALA A 292 -1.93 -21.87 -19.68
N SER A 293 -2.90 -22.12 -20.59
CA SER A 293 -4.29 -22.41 -20.21
C SER A 293 -4.38 -23.71 -19.37
N LYS A 294 -3.64 -24.76 -19.77
CA LYS A 294 -3.59 -26.03 -19.01
C LYS A 294 -2.91 -25.88 -17.64
N VAL A 295 -1.90 -25.03 -17.54
CA VAL A 295 -1.28 -24.70 -16.24
C VAL A 295 -2.29 -23.94 -15.38
N ALA A 296 -3.03 -23.00 -15.96
CA ALA A 296 -4.05 -22.23 -15.25
C ALA A 296 -5.14 -23.11 -14.64
N GLU A 297 -5.57 -24.18 -15.31
CA GLU A 297 -6.63 -25.09 -14.83
C GLU A 297 -6.39 -25.62 -13.39
N ARG A 298 -5.12 -25.82 -12.99
CA ARG A 298 -4.77 -26.43 -11.69
C ARG A 298 -4.07 -25.48 -10.72
N ASN A 299 -3.72 -24.27 -11.15
CA ASN A 299 -2.84 -23.39 -10.39
C ASN A 299 -3.44 -21.98 -10.20
N ARG A 300 -4.76 -21.80 -10.33
CA ARG A 300 -5.36 -20.47 -10.13
C ARG A 300 -5.15 -19.98 -8.68
N PRO A 301 -4.76 -18.71 -8.48
CA PRO A 301 -4.48 -17.68 -9.50
C PRO A 301 -3.07 -17.84 -10.12
N ILE A 302 -2.94 -17.60 -11.43
CA ILE A 302 -1.64 -17.50 -12.12
C ILE A 302 -1.45 -16.13 -12.76
N VAL A 303 -0.19 -15.70 -12.87
CA VAL A 303 0.23 -14.57 -13.70
C VAL A 303 1.08 -15.10 -14.85
N VAL A 304 0.76 -14.72 -16.08
CA VAL A 304 1.53 -15.07 -17.28
C VAL A 304 2.20 -13.81 -17.83
N ILE A 305 3.53 -13.79 -17.84
CA ILE A 305 4.31 -12.67 -18.36
C ILE A 305 4.84 -13.05 -19.74
N ILE A 306 4.48 -12.26 -20.76
CA ILE A 306 4.92 -12.44 -22.14
C ILE A 306 5.88 -11.31 -22.50
N VAL A 307 7.14 -11.67 -22.74
CA VAL A 307 8.19 -10.71 -23.12
C VAL A 307 8.50 -10.89 -24.60
N CYS A 308 8.41 -9.79 -25.36
CA CYS A 308 8.75 -9.77 -26.77
C CYS A 308 9.82 -8.70 -27.04
N PRO A 309 10.72 -8.90 -28.01
CA PRO A 309 11.77 -7.94 -28.33
C PRO A 309 11.27 -6.69 -29.07
N PHE A 310 10.05 -6.72 -29.63
CA PHE A 310 9.50 -5.63 -30.45
C PHE A 310 8.00 -5.43 -30.20
N ILE A 311 7.52 -4.19 -30.27
CA ILE A 311 6.12 -3.80 -30.03
C ILE A 311 5.14 -4.48 -31.00
N ASN A 312 5.52 -4.63 -32.27
CA ASN A 312 4.70 -5.32 -33.26
C ASN A 312 4.45 -6.80 -32.88
N LEU A 313 5.42 -7.46 -32.26
CA LEU A 313 5.24 -8.80 -31.71
C LEU A 313 4.31 -8.78 -30.50
N CYS A 314 4.44 -7.82 -29.59
CA CYS A 314 3.49 -7.66 -28.48
C CYS A 314 2.05 -7.53 -28.99
N ARG A 315 1.82 -6.69 -30.01
CA ARG A 315 0.50 -6.53 -30.65
C ARG A 315 0.02 -7.81 -31.35
N HIS A 316 0.92 -8.62 -31.90
CA HIS A 316 0.58 -9.94 -32.43
C HIS A 316 0.12 -10.87 -31.31
N TRP A 317 0.82 -10.93 -30.18
CA TRP A 317 0.41 -11.72 -29.02
C TRP A 317 -0.94 -11.30 -28.47
N LEU A 318 -1.23 -10.01 -28.35
CA LEU A 318 -2.55 -9.53 -27.91
C LEU A 318 -3.69 -10.09 -28.78
N ARG A 319 -3.50 -10.11 -30.10
CA ARG A 319 -4.48 -10.69 -31.04
C ARG A 319 -4.66 -12.20 -30.88
N GLU A 320 -3.58 -12.92 -30.57
CA GLU A 320 -3.62 -14.37 -30.36
C GLU A 320 -4.20 -14.75 -28.99
N ILE A 321 -4.10 -13.88 -27.98
CA ILE A 321 -4.64 -14.09 -26.63
C ILE A 321 -6.16 -13.87 -26.61
N ALA A 322 -6.68 -12.88 -27.34
CA ALA A 322 -8.10 -12.53 -27.28
C ALA A 322 -9.06 -13.71 -27.53
N PRO A 323 -8.83 -14.62 -28.50
CA PRO A 323 -9.66 -15.82 -28.69
C PRO A 323 -9.65 -16.81 -27.52
N PHE A 324 -8.66 -16.73 -26.63
CA PHE A 324 -8.57 -17.59 -25.44
C PHE A 324 -9.42 -17.08 -24.26
N GLY A 325 -10.18 -16.00 -24.46
CA GLY A 325 -11.07 -15.44 -23.46
C GLY A 325 -10.32 -14.90 -22.26
N VAL A 326 -9.24 -14.12 -22.48
CA VAL A 326 -8.51 -13.40 -21.43
C VAL A 326 -8.16 -12.01 -21.95
N ASP A 327 -8.35 -11.00 -21.10
CA ASP A 327 -7.88 -9.64 -21.36
C ASP A 327 -6.41 -9.51 -20.96
N ALA A 328 -5.53 -9.35 -21.95
CA ALA A 328 -4.12 -9.11 -21.72
C ALA A 328 -3.83 -7.64 -21.46
N ILE A 329 -3.03 -7.33 -20.44
CA ILE A 329 -2.62 -5.96 -20.09
C ILE A 329 -1.39 -5.58 -20.92
N PRO A 330 -1.47 -4.61 -21.86
CA PRO A 330 -0.31 -4.14 -22.61
C PRO A 330 0.60 -3.25 -21.74
N CYS A 331 1.88 -3.61 -21.63
CA CYS A 331 2.88 -2.89 -20.82
C CYS A 331 3.99 -2.22 -21.67
N PHE A 332 3.67 -1.79 -22.89
CA PHE A 332 4.66 -1.31 -23.87
C PHE A 332 4.30 0.03 -24.54
N GLU A 333 3.22 0.67 -24.09
CA GLU A 333 2.89 2.06 -24.43
C GLU A 333 2.80 2.81 -23.08
N GLY A 334 3.62 3.84 -22.90
CA GLY A 334 3.50 4.71 -21.73
C GLY A 334 2.11 5.35 -21.75
N ARG A 335 1.40 5.28 -20.63
CA ARG A 335 0.22 6.12 -20.40
C ARG A 335 0.66 7.55 -20.13
#